data_AF-A0A453RH52-F1
#
_entry.id   AF-A0A453RH52-F1
#
_cell.length_a   1.000
_cell.length_b   1.000
_cell.length_c   1.000
_cell.angle_alpha   90.00
_cell.angle_beta   90.00
_cell.angle_gamma   90.00
#
_symmetry.space_group_name_H-M   'P 1'
#
loop_
_entity.id
_entity.type
_entity.pdbx_description
1 polymer ?
#
loop_
_entity_poly.entity_id
_entity_poly.type
_entity_poly.pdbx_seq_one_letter_code
_entity_poly.pdbx_strand_id
1 'polypeptide(L)'
;MAWSFHFVPLLLLLLLLPSTSAVATSGHSTGNATASLRPGREPLKHRRIRALLGRLNKPPLKTIKSPDGDLIDCVPSHLQPAFDHPMLKGQKPL
;
A
#
# COMPACT_ATOMS: atom_id res chain seq x y z
N MET A 1 17.72 52.71 13.86
CA MET A 1 18.02 51.45 13.12
C MET A 1 18.50 50.36 14.08
N ALA A 2 17.75 50.07 15.15
CA ALA A 2 18.15 49.08 16.18
C ALA A 2 17.13 47.93 16.35
N TRP A 3 15.97 48.02 15.69
CA TRP A 3 14.93 47.00 15.74
C TRP A 3 15.24 45.79 14.85
N SER A 4 16.06 45.98 13.82
CA SER A 4 16.45 44.94 12.86
C SER A 4 17.37 43.88 13.46
N PHE A 5 18.19 44.24 14.47
CA PHE A 5 19.16 43.31 15.06
C PHE A 5 18.56 42.34 16.09
N HIS A 6 17.42 42.68 16.70
CA HIS A 6 16.68 41.76 17.59
C HIS A 6 15.73 40.83 16.84
N PHE A 7 15.34 41.21 15.61
CA PHE A 7 14.40 40.44 14.82
C PHE A 7 15.02 39.17 14.23
N VAL A 8 16.31 39.23 13.87
CA VAL A 8 17.06 38.10 13.31
C VAL A 8 17.22 36.92 14.29
N PRO A 9 17.68 37.11 15.55
CA PRO A 9 17.76 36.00 16.50
C PRO A 9 16.38 35.45 16.88
N LEU A 10 15.35 36.29 16.93
CA LEU A 10 13.96 35.87 17.16
C LEU A 10 13.44 34.98 16.01
N LEU A 11 13.70 35.38 14.76
CA LEU A 11 13.31 34.62 13.58
C LEU A 11 14.05 33.28 13.49
N LEU A 12 15.36 33.26 13.82
CA LEU A 12 16.16 32.06 13.84
C LEU A 12 15.67 31.08 14.92
N LEU A 13 15.33 31.58 16.11
CA LEU A 13 14.74 30.75 17.18
C LEU A 13 13.43 30.12 16.73
N LEU A 14 12.56 30.87 16.04
CA LEU A 14 11.29 30.36 15.51
C LEU A 14 11.48 29.25 14.46
N LEU A 15 12.53 29.35 13.63
CA LEU A 15 12.89 28.34 12.62
C LEU A 15 13.51 27.07 13.22
N LEU A 16 14.12 27.16 14.41
CA LEU A 16 14.71 26.01 15.11
C LEU A 16 13.72 25.27 16.03
N LEU A 17 12.47 25.73 16.19
CA LEU A 17 11.45 24.95 16.90
C LEU A 17 11.07 23.73 16.02
N PRO A 18 11.41 22.48 16.41
CA PRO A 18 10.89 21.32 15.72
C PRO A 18 9.37 21.34 15.85
N SER A 19 8.67 21.24 14.72
CA SER A 19 7.22 21.08 14.71
C SER A 19 6.88 19.73 15.33
N THR A 20 6.70 19.66 16.65
CA THR A 20 6.10 18.48 17.28
C THR A 20 4.64 18.49 16.90
N SER A 21 4.30 17.85 15.78
CA SER A 21 2.93 17.52 15.44
C SER A 21 2.44 16.52 16.48
N ALA A 22 1.83 17.03 17.56
CA ALA A 22 1.00 16.22 18.41
C ALA A 22 -0.22 15.82 17.60
N VAL A 23 -0.17 14.61 17.03
CA VAL A 23 -1.37 13.92 16.54
C VAL A 23 -2.29 13.77 17.74
N ALA A 24 -3.37 14.54 17.77
CA ALA A 24 -4.48 14.33 18.68
C ALA A 24 -5.25 13.09 18.21
N THR A 25 -4.77 11.89 18.56
CA THR A 25 -5.65 10.72 18.65
C THR A 25 -6.54 10.92 19.86
N SER A 26 -7.79 11.29 19.62
CA SER A 26 -8.86 11.20 20.60
C SER A 26 -9.05 9.74 21.01
N GLY A 27 -8.65 9.39 22.24
CA GLY A 27 -9.11 8.16 22.91
C GLY A 27 -8.03 7.31 23.60
N HIS A 28 -7.71 7.66 24.84
CA HIS A 28 -7.51 6.79 26.01
C HIS A 28 -7.21 5.28 25.77
N SER A 29 -5.93 4.89 25.78
CA SER A 29 -5.34 3.83 26.62
C SER A 29 -3.90 3.55 26.19
N THR A 30 -3.00 3.68 27.15
CA THR A 30 -1.60 3.26 27.08
C THR A 30 -1.50 1.76 26.82
N GLY A 31 -1.27 1.41 25.56
CA GLY A 31 -0.87 0.07 25.14
C GLY A 31 0.07 0.22 23.96
N ASN A 32 1.30 -0.24 24.12
CA ASN A 32 2.20 -0.59 23.04
C ASN A 32 1.53 -1.66 22.17
N ALA A 33 0.65 -1.24 21.27
CA ALA A 33 -0.03 -2.14 20.36
C ALA A 33 0.95 -2.60 19.28
N THR A 34 1.81 -3.57 19.62
CA THR A 34 2.11 -4.62 18.65
C THR A 34 0.74 -5.13 18.19
N ALA A 35 0.42 -4.94 16.92
CA ALA A 35 -0.78 -5.52 16.32
C ALA A 35 -0.62 -7.04 16.35
N SER A 36 -0.89 -7.63 17.52
CA SER A 36 -0.97 -9.06 17.71
C SER A 36 -2.15 -9.51 16.87
N LEU A 37 -1.83 -10.15 15.75
CA LEU A 37 -2.77 -10.81 14.86
C LEU A 37 -3.65 -11.72 15.72
N ARG A 38 -4.88 -11.31 16.00
CA ARG A 38 -5.79 -12.07 16.87
C ARG A 38 -5.98 -13.47 16.25
N PRO A 39 -5.54 -14.56 16.92
CA PRO A 39 -5.42 -15.89 16.29
C PRO A 39 -6.73 -16.47 15.75
N GLY A 40 -7.89 -15.96 16.19
CA GLY A 40 -9.20 -16.51 15.82
C GLY A 40 -9.77 -16.05 14.47
N ARG A 41 -9.41 -14.86 13.95
CA ARG A 41 -9.98 -14.33 12.67
C ARG A 41 -8.99 -14.32 11.51
N GLU A 42 -7.71 -14.23 11.81
CA GLU A 42 -6.63 -14.26 10.83
C GLU A 42 -6.52 -15.57 10.03
N PRO A 43 -6.72 -16.79 10.56
CA PRO A 43 -6.52 -18.00 9.75
C PRO A 43 -7.53 -18.13 8.61
N LEU A 44 -8.79 -17.72 8.82
CA LEU A 44 -9.81 -17.72 7.76
C LEU A 44 -9.50 -16.68 6.68
N LYS A 45 -9.03 -15.50 7.07
CA LYS A 45 -8.57 -14.46 6.15
C LYS A 45 -7.40 -14.94 5.29
N HIS A 46 -6.38 -15.53 5.92
CA HIS A 46 -5.24 -16.12 5.20
C HIS A 46 -5.66 -17.23 4.23
N ARG A 47 -6.61 -18.10 4.62
CA ARG A 47 -7.15 -19.15 3.72
C ARG A 47 -7.86 -18.54 2.50
N ARG A 48 -8.67 -17.50 2.69
CA ARG A 48 -9.35 -16.79 1.59
C ARG A 48 -8.35 -16.14 0.65
N ILE A 49 -7.32 -15.49 1.19
CA ILE A 49 -6.25 -14.87 0.39
C ILE A 49 -5.53 -15.93 -0.45
N ARG A 50 -5.13 -17.06 0.15
CA ARG A 50 -4.46 -18.15 -0.59
C ARG A 50 -5.35 -18.73 -1.68
N ALA A 51 -6.63 -18.94 -1.41
CA ALA A 51 -7.58 -19.43 -2.40
C ALA A 51 -7.77 -18.44 -3.55
N LEU A 52 -7.79 -17.13 -3.27
CA LEU A 52 -7.87 -16.09 -4.29
C LEU A 52 -6.58 -16.03 -5.13
N LEU A 53 -5.41 -16.06 -4.49
CA LEU A 53 -4.12 -16.08 -5.18
C LEU A 53 -4.01 -17.28 -6.13
N GLY A 54 -4.45 -18.47 -5.70
CA GLY A 54 -4.47 -19.65 -6.56
C GLY A 54 -5.40 -19.53 -7.77
N ARG A 55 -6.42 -18.67 -7.70
CA ARG A 55 -7.30 -18.36 -8.85
C ARG A 55 -6.69 -17.32 -9.78
N LEU A 56 -6.06 -16.28 -9.22
CA LEU A 56 -5.48 -15.16 -9.96
C LEU A 56 -4.16 -15.55 -10.66
N ASN A 57 -3.30 -16.32 -9.99
CA ASN A 57 -2.03 -16.75 -10.54
C ASN A 57 -2.24 -17.87 -11.56
N LYS A 58 -2.06 -17.53 -12.84
CA LYS A 58 -2.06 -18.48 -13.95
C LYS A 58 -0.61 -18.77 -14.38
N PRO A 59 -0.30 -19.97 -14.90
CA PRO A 59 1.03 -20.25 -15.41
C PRO A 59 1.34 -19.34 -16.61
N PRO A 60 2.47 -18.60 -16.59
CA PRO A 60 2.87 -17.78 -17.72
C PRO A 60 3.37 -18.64 -18.89
N LEU A 61 3.11 -18.18 -20.11
CA LEU A 61 3.79 -18.71 -21.31
C LEU A 61 5.19 -18.12 -21.45
N LYS A 62 5.35 -16.87 -21.03
CA LYS A 62 6.59 -16.12 -21.13
C LYS A 62 6.60 -15.06 -20.05
N THR A 63 7.75 -14.87 -19.43
CA THR A 63 7.99 -13.72 -18.55
C THR A 63 8.89 -12.75 -19.31
N ILE A 64 8.48 -11.49 -19.40
CA ILE A 64 9.29 -10.42 -19.95
C ILE A 64 9.77 -9.51 -18.82
N LYS A 65 10.98 -8.97 -18.95
CA LYS A 65 11.53 -8.02 -18.00
C LYS A 65 11.48 -6.62 -18.61
N SER A 66 10.83 -5.70 -17.92
CA SER A 66 10.79 -4.27 -18.27
C SER A 66 12.18 -3.64 -18.06
N PRO A 67 12.53 -2.55 -18.80
CA PRO A 67 13.71 -1.74 -18.48
C PRO A 67 13.79 -1.30 -17.01
N ASP A 68 12.63 -1.08 -16.37
CA ASP A 68 12.52 -0.68 -14.96
C ASP A 68 12.76 -1.83 -13.97
N GLY A 69 12.85 -3.07 -14.48
CA GLY A 69 13.10 -4.27 -13.68
C GLY A 69 11.86 -5.10 -13.37
N ASP A 70 10.65 -4.63 -13.73
CA ASP A 70 9.41 -5.37 -13.55
C ASP A 70 9.40 -6.69 -14.32
N LEU A 71 8.92 -7.75 -13.69
CA LEU A 71 8.65 -9.04 -14.34
C LEU A 71 7.17 -9.10 -14.72
N ILE A 72 6.89 -9.18 -16.02
CA ILE A 72 5.53 -9.22 -16.55
C ILE A 72 5.30 -10.61 -17.14
N ASP A 73 4.33 -11.31 -16.57
CA ASP A 73 3.94 -12.66 -16.97
C ASP A 73 2.87 -12.61 -18.07
N CYS A 74 3.24 -13.06 -19.27
CA CYS A 74 2.32 -13.21 -20.38
C CYS A 74 1.50 -14.50 -20.22
N VAL A 75 0.18 -14.37 -20.21
CA VAL A 75 -0.77 -15.49 -20.16
C VAL A 75 -1.72 -15.41 -21.38
N PRO A 76 -2.30 -16.54 -21.84
CA PRO A 76 -3.27 -16.50 -22.92
C PRO A 76 -4.42 -15.54 -22.58
N SER A 77 -4.83 -14.72 -23.54
CA SER A 77 -5.80 -13.65 -23.31
C SER A 77 -7.11 -14.15 -22.70
N HIS A 78 -7.63 -15.29 -23.18
CA HIS A 78 -8.85 -15.93 -22.65
C HIS A 78 -8.72 -16.50 -21.22
N LEU A 79 -7.49 -16.65 -20.71
CA LEU A 79 -7.21 -17.08 -19.33
C LEU A 79 -6.92 -15.91 -18.39
N GLN A 80 -6.89 -14.67 -18.90
CA GLN A 80 -6.70 -13.51 -18.06
C GLN A 80 -7.89 -13.35 -17.10
N PRO A 81 -7.64 -13.01 -15.81
CA PRO A 81 -8.68 -12.78 -14.82
C PRO A 81 -9.73 -11.73 -15.23
N ALA A 82 -9.40 -10.82 -16.15
CA ALA A 82 -10.34 -9.84 -16.68
C ALA A 82 -11.59 -10.47 -17.31
N PHE A 83 -11.47 -11.66 -17.92
CA PHE A 83 -12.59 -12.36 -18.57
C PHE A 83 -13.51 -13.11 -17.59
N ASP A 84 -13.17 -13.16 -16.30
CA ASP A 84 -14.09 -13.63 -15.25
C ASP A 84 -15.19 -12.58 -14.96
N HIS A 85 -15.03 -11.35 -15.46
CA HIS A 85 -16.04 -10.30 -15.31
C HIS A 85 -17.31 -10.65 -16.11
N PRO A 86 -18.53 -10.53 -15.53
CA PRO A 86 -19.78 -10.95 -16.18
C PRO A 86 -20.01 -10.35 -17.56
N MET A 87 -19.60 -9.10 -17.76
CA MET A 87 -19.76 -8.39 -19.04
C MET A 87 -18.74 -8.79 -20.11
N LEU A 88 -17.59 -9.36 -19.70
CA LEU A 88 -16.50 -9.77 -20.60
C LEU A 88 -16.51 -11.29 -20.85
N LYS A 89 -17.30 -12.04 -20.09
CA LYS A 89 -17.39 -13.49 -20.21
C LYS A 89 -17.89 -13.89 -21.60
N GLY A 90 -17.13 -14.75 -22.28
CA GLY A 90 -17.46 -15.23 -23.62
C GLY A 90 -17.02 -14.29 -24.76
N GLN A 91 -16.46 -13.11 -24.44
CA GLN A 91 -15.80 -12.28 -25.43
C GLN A 91 -14.40 -12.82 -25.71
N LYS A 92 -14.05 -12.93 -26.99
CA LYS A 92 -12.70 -13.29 -27.41
C LYS A 92 -11.92 -12.00 -27.62
N PRO A 93 -10.91 -11.69 -26.78
CA PRO A 93 -9.94 -10.67 -27.13
C PRO A 93 -9.22 -11.09 -28.41
N LEU A 94 -9.02 -10.14 -29.32
CA LEU A 94 -8.34 -10.31 -30.60
C LEU A 94 -6.91 -10.84 -30.41
#